data_AF-A0A1F9UDF2-F1
#
_entry.id   AF-A0A1F9UDF2-F1
#
_cell.length_a   1.000
_cell.length_b   1.000
_cell.length_c   1.000
_cell.angle_alpha   90.00
_cell.angle_beta   90.00
_cell.angle_gamma   90.00
#
_symmetry.space_group_name_H-M   'P 1'
#
loop_
_entity.id
_entity.type
_entity.pdbx_description
1 polymer ?
#
loop_
_entity_poly.entity_id
_entity_poly.type
_entity_poly.pdbx_seq_one_letter_code
_entity_poly.pdbx_strand_id
1 'polypeptide(L)' 'MIVVDLNDLFPPKTSPSEVAAKVAGWDVSSYKDKPVTIRGCSPTWAHLIVAGKLFGTASAVDFLMDDAKGGVSIPVYRK' A
#
# COMPACT_ATOMS: atom_id res chain seq x y z
N MET A 1 9.67 10.45 -5.37
CA MET A 1 8.89 9.19 -5.28
C MET A 1 8.16 9.24 -3.95
N ILE A 2 6.84 9.04 -3.93
CA ILE A 2 6.06 9.05 -2.69
C ILE A 2 6.02 7.64 -2.12
N VAL A 3 6.19 7.52 -0.81
CA VAL A 3 6.12 6.25 -0.10
C VAL A 3 4.91 6.26 0.82
N VAL A 4 4.05 5.26 0.69
CA VAL A 4 2.89 5.03 1.57
C VAL A 4 3.23 3.83 2.44
N ASP A 5 3.45 4.05 3.73
CA ASP A 5 3.65 2.98 4.70
C ASP A 5 2.29 2.51 5.26
N LEU A 6 1.97 1.24 5.04
CA LEU A 6 0.73 0.66 5.54
C LEU A 6 0.72 0.54 7.05
N ASN A 7 1.88 0.56 7.71
CA ASN A 7 1.96 0.57 9.17
C ASN A 7 1.43 1.89 9.77
N ASP A 8 1.53 3.00 9.01
CA ASP A 8 0.93 4.28 9.40
C ASP A 8 -0.59 4.31 9.18
N LEU A 9 -1.08 3.47 8.25
CA LEU A 9 -2.48 3.43 7.86
C LEU A 9 -3.28 2.38 8.62
N PHE A 10 -2.68 1.27 9.03
CA PHE A 10 -3.40 0.16 9.64
C PHE A 10 -2.69 -0.31 10.91
N PRO A 11 -3.40 -0.45 12.04
CA PRO A 11 -2.82 -1.05 13.22
C PRO A 11 -2.43 -2.52 12.96
N PRO A 12 -1.50 -3.08 13.76
CA PRO A 12 -1.21 -4.50 13.69
C PRO A 12 -2.50 -5.32 13.89
N LYS A 13 -2.72 -6.33 13.03
CA LYS A 13 -3.87 -7.26 13.05
C LYS A 13 -5.22 -6.72 12.55
N THR A 14 -5.26 -5.68 11.72
CA THR A 14 -6.50 -5.24 11.04
C THR A 14 -7.07 -6.33 10.12
N SER A 15 -8.40 -6.46 10.12
CA SER A 15 -9.14 -7.38 9.26
C SER A 15 -9.33 -6.83 7.83
N PRO A 16 -9.60 -7.70 6.82
CA PRO A 16 -9.83 -7.25 5.45
C PRO A 16 -10.96 -6.23 5.29
N SER A 17 -12.06 -6.39 6.04
CA SER A 17 -13.20 -5.48 5.99
C SER A 17 -12.88 -4.08 6.54
N GLU A 18 -12.09 -4.00 7.61
CA GLU A 18 -11.65 -2.71 8.19
C GLU A 18 -10.71 -1.96 7.24
N VAL A 19 -9.77 -2.66 6.60
CA VAL A 19 -8.91 -2.06 5.57
C VAL A 19 -9.75 -1.55 4.40
N ALA A 20 -10.68 -2.36 3.88
CA ALA A 20 -11.55 -1.95 2.78
C ALA A 20 -12.38 -0.70 3.13
N ALA A 21 -12.94 -0.65 4.34
CA ALA A 21 -13.71 0.50 4.81
C ALA A 21 -12.85 1.77 4.91
N LYS A 22 -11.64 1.66 5.50
CA LYS A 22 -10.71 2.79 5.62
C LYS A 22 -10.24 3.31 4.25
N VAL A 23 -9.92 2.39 3.34
CA VAL A 23 -9.47 2.74 1.98
C VAL A 23 -10.60 3.33 1.14
N ALA A 24 -11.86 2.92 1.35
CA ALA A 24 -13.01 3.51 0.67
C ALA A 24 -13.12 5.03 0.93
N GLY A 25 -12.97 5.46 2.19
CA GLY A 25 -13.02 6.86 2.60
C GLY A 25 -11.70 7.65 2.42
N TRP A 26 -10.62 7.01 1.99
CA TRP A 26 -9.32 7.66 1.85
C TRP A 26 -9.28 8.57 0.61
N ASP A 27 -9.02 9.87 0.81
CA ASP A 27 -8.72 10.80 -0.28
C ASP A 27 -7.29 10.60 -0.79
N VAL A 28 -7.19 10.24 -2.06
CA VAL A 28 -5.92 9.96 -2.76
C VAL A 28 -5.57 11.02 -3.80
N SER A 29 -6.30 12.15 -3.83
CA SER A 29 -6.10 13.24 -4.78
C SER A 29 -4.66 13.75 -4.82
N SER A 30 -3.99 13.82 -3.67
CA SER A 30 -2.60 14.28 -3.51
C SER A 30 -1.56 13.38 -4.20
N TYR A 31 -1.91 12.12 -4.47
CA TYR A 31 -1.04 11.12 -5.11
C TYR A 31 -1.24 11.02 -6.62
N LYS A 32 -2.29 11.64 -7.17
CA LYS A 32 -2.61 11.59 -8.59
C LYS A 32 -1.40 12.02 -9.43
N ASP A 33 -1.14 11.26 -10.50
CA ASP A 33 -0.05 11.49 -11.46
C ASP A 33 1.37 11.37 -10.87
N LYS A 34 1.52 10.88 -9.62
CA LYS A 34 2.81 10.69 -8.96
C LYS A 34 3.10 9.21 -8.72
N PRO A 35 4.31 8.70 -9.04
CA PRO A 35 4.65 7.33 -8.72
C PRO A 35 4.65 7.10 -7.20
N VAL A 36 3.84 6.15 -6.75
CA VAL A 36 3.72 5.74 -5.34
C VAL A 36 4.25 4.33 -5.15
N THR A 37 5.13 4.17 -4.17
CA THR A 37 5.53 2.86 -3.64
C THR A 37 4.75 2.60 -2.35
N ILE A 38 4.12 1.44 -2.27
CA ILE A 38 3.42 1.00 -1.07
C ILE A 38 4.36 0.08 -0.30
N ARG A 39 4.59 0.33 0.99
CA ARG A 39 5.45 -0.49 1.86
C ARG A 39 4.72 -0.85 3.15
N GLY A 40 5.25 -1.83 3.89
CA GLY A 40 4.83 -2.11 5.26
C GLY A 40 4.82 -3.60 5.58
N CYS A 41 4.53 -3.94 6.84
CA CYS A 41 4.43 -5.33 7.31
C CYS A 41 2.99 -5.87 7.29
N SER A 42 2.07 -5.10 6.72
CA SER A 42 0.69 -5.53 6.50
C SER A 42 0.62 -6.75 5.55
N PRO A 43 -0.40 -7.61 5.67
CA PRO A 43 -0.56 -8.75 4.77
C PRO A 43 -0.65 -8.36 3.29
N THR A 44 -0.38 -9.32 2.40
CA THR A 44 -0.40 -9.08 0.93
C THR A 44 -1.71 -8.51 0.42
N TRP A 45 -2.84 -9.00 0.93
CA TRP A 45 -4.16 -8.52 0.52
C TRP A 45 -4.37 -7.03 0.84
N ALA A 46 -3.79 -6.51 1.93
CA ALA A 46 -3.95 -5.09 2.30
C ALA A 46 -3.23 -4.18 1.30
N HIS A 47 -2.02 -4.56 0.91
CA HIS A 47 -1.26 -3.88 -0.13
C HIS A 47 -1.99 -3.86 -1.46
N LEU A 48 -2.62 -4.98 -1.85
CA LEU A 48 -3.39 -5.06 -3.10
C LEU A 48 -4.65 -4.17 -3.07
N ILE A 49 -5.37 -4.12 -1.95
CA ILE A 49 -6.52 -3.22 -1.79
C ILE A 49 -6.08 -1.75 -1.93
N VAL A 50 -4.98 -1.36 -1.28
CA VAL A 50 -4.41 -0.01 -1.37
C VAL A 50 -3.92 0.30 -2.78
N ALA A 51 -3.24 -0.65 -3.43
CA ALA A 51 -2.81 -0.50 -4.82
C ALA A 51 -3.98 -0.31 -5.78
N GLY A 52 -5.10 -1.01 -5.56
CA GLY A 52 -6.33 -0.83 -6.32
C GLY A 52 -6.94 0.56 -6.15
N LYS A 53 -6.92 1.13 -4.93
CA LYS A 53 -7.35 2.52 -4.70
C LYS A 53 -6.43 3.54 -5.38
N LEU A 54 -5.13 3.25 -5.43
CA LEU A 54 -4.09 4.04 -6.08
C LEU A 54 -3.88 3.66 -7.55
N PHE A 55 -4.89 3.07 -8.20
CA PHE A 55 -4.77 2.59 -9.57
C PHE A 55 -4.28 3.69 -10.52
N GLY A 56 -3.37 3.32 -11.41
CA GLY A 56 -2.74 4.26 -12.35
C GLY A 56 -1.64 5.13 -11.74
N THR A 57 -1.44 5.12 -10.41
CA THR A 57 -0.37 5.86 -9.75
C THR A 57 0.60 4.97 -8.96
N ALA A 58 0.13 3.85 -8.40
CA ALA A 58 0.96 2.84 -7.76
C ALA A 58 1.97 2.25 -8.77
N SER A 59 3.25 2.21 -8.38
CA SER A 59 4.37 1.73 -9.22
C SER A 59 5.09 0.52 -8.64
N ALA A 60 5.02 0.30 -7.31
CA ALA A 60 5.64 -0.84 -6.65
C ALA A 60 4.96 -1.14 -5.31
N VAL A 61 5.14 -2.38 -4.84
CA VAL A 61 4.71 -2.87 -3.53
C VAL A 61 5.89 -3.56 -2.84
N ASP A 62 6.22 -3.15 -1.62
CA ASP A 62 7.31 -3.67 -0.80
C ASP A 62 6.79 -4.35 0.46
N PHE A 63 6.93 -5.66 0.54
CA PHE A 63 6.52 -6.44 1.71
C PHE A 63 7.66 -6.49 2.73
N LEU A 64 7.53 -5.74 3.81
CA LEU A 64 8.47 -5.78 4.92
C LEU A 64 8.09 -6.96 5.83
N MET A 65 8.91 -8.00 5.86
CA MET A 65 8.63 -9.17 6.72
C MET A 65 8.99 -8.90 8.19
N ASP A 66 9.94 -7.99 8.42
CA ASP A 66 10.44 -7.52 9.71
C ASP A 66 11.14 -6.18 9.42
N ASP A 67 10.91 -5.12 10.20
CA ASP A 67 11.52 -3.81 9.94
C ASP A 67 13.06 -3.85 10.02
N ALA A 68 13.62 -4.87 10.68
CA ALA A 68 15.06 -5.14 10.74
C ALA A 68 15.57 -6.08 9.63
N LYS A 69 14.69 -6.69 8.83
CA LYS A 69 15.06 -7.59 7.73
C LYS A 69 14.62 -7.00 6.38
N GLY A 70 15.39 -7.26 5.33
CA GLY A 70 15.08 -6.75 4.00
C GLY A 70 13.67 -7.13 3.51
N GLY A 71 13.05 -6.25 2.74
CA GLY A 71 11.73 -6.47 2.15
C GLY A 71 11.78 -7.21 0.81
N VAL A 72 10.61 -7.66 0.34
CA VAL A 72 10.42 -8.19 -1.02
C VAL A 72 9.69 -7.15 -1.87
N SER A 73 10.38 -6.60 -2.87
CA SER A 73 9.82 -5.61 -3.80
C SER A 73 9.17 -6.26 -5.01
N ILE A 74 7.93 -5.86 -5.30
CA ILE A 74 7.16 -6.29 -6.47
C ILE A 74 6.88 -5.05 -7.35
N PRO A 75 7.44 -4.99 -8.58
CA PRO A 75 7.11 -3.93 -9.52
C PRO A 75 5.67 -4.07 -10.03
N VAL A 76 4.94 -2.96 -10.07
CA VAL A 76 3.58 -2.90 -10.63
C VAL A 76 3.65 -2.25 -12.00
N TYR A 77 3.47 -3.04 -13.06
CA TYR A 77 3.45 -2.54 -14.42
C TYR A 77 2.12 -1.85 -14.72
N ARG A 78 2.16 -0.58 -15.14
CA ARG A 78 1.00 0.09 -15.73
C ARG A 78 0.78 -0.48 -17.13
N LYS A 79 -0.47 -0.70 -17.51
CA LYS A 79 -0.84 -0.91 -18.92
C LYS A 79 -0.71 0.40 -19.69
#